data_AF-A0A1I2JID9-F1
#
_entry.id   AF-A0A1I2JID9-F1
#
_cell.length_a   1.000
_cell.length_b   1.000
_cell.length_c   1.000
_cell.angle_alpha   90.00
_cell.angle_beta   90.00
_cell.angle_gamma   90.00
#
_symmetry.space_group_name_H-M   'P 1'
#
loop_
_entity.id
_entity.type
_entity.pdbx_description
1 polymer ?
#
loop_
_entity_poly.entity_id
_entity_poly.type
_entity_poly.pdbx_seq_one_letter_code
_entity_poly.pdbx_strand_id
1 'polypeptide(L)'
;MNSADRLSRVDALLGIAVDGAAAAIPGGPGDVSAPHNRAAAFLLRRALEDRLDSILGARHPVLLRCAARTRIAWLAQHVGTASAGRYATTWHCLSLACHYHRSVLPPTRAELRGWRDDVAAVLRELPTP
;
A
#
# COMPACT_ATOMS: atom_id res chain seq x y z
N MET A 1 -0.73 -20.51 -5.92
CA MET A 1 0.30 -19.47 -5.75
C MET A 1 0.64 -19.36 -4.26
N ASN A 2 1.87 -19.72 -3.87
CA ASN A 2 2.34 -19.84 -2.47
C ASN A 2 2.58 -18.45 -1.84
N SER A 3 2.46 -18.30 -0.52
CA SER A 3 2.77 -17.08 0.26
C SER A 3 4.15 -16.47 -0.04
N ALA A 4 5.17 -17.28 -0.32
CA ALA A 4 6.49 -16.80 -0.70
C ALA A 4 6.49 -16.01 -2.03
N ASP A 5 5.68 -16.46 -2.99
CA ASP A 5 5.52 -15.88 -4.31
C ASP A 5 4.78 -14.53 -4.25
N ARG A 6 3.87 -14.39 -3.27
CA ARG A 6 3.16 -13.13 -2.98
C ARG A 6 4.05 -12.10 -2.32
N LEU A 7 4.91 -12.52 -1.39
CA LEU A 7 5.88 -11.63 -0.73
C LEU A 7 6.98 -11.16 -1.70
N SER A 8 7.49 -12.06 -2.55
CA SER A 8 8.43 -11.68 -3.62
C SER A 8 7.81 -10.69 -4.60
N ARG A 9 6.49 -10.80 -4.88
CA ARG A 9 5.75 -9.79 -5.65
C ARG A 9 5.62 -8.47 -4.89
N VAL A 10 5.40 -8.48 -3.58
CA VAL A 10 5.35 -7.24 -2.78
C VAL A 10 6.68 -6.50 -2.83
N ASP A 11 7.81 -7.19 -2.66
CA ASP A 11 9.14 -6.59 -2.76
C ASP A 11 9.42 -6.07 -4.19
N ALA A 12 9.03 -6.82 -5.22
CA ALA A 12 9.14 -6.37 -6.61
C ALA A 12 8.26 -5.13 -6.88
N LEU A 13 7.04 -5.08 -6.34
CA LEU A 13 6.13 -3.93 -6.48
C LEU A 13 6.64 -2.71 -5.70
N LEU A 14 7.24 -2.91 -4.52
CA LEU A 14 7.91 -1.87 -3.75
C LEU A 14 9.12 -1.31 -4.52
N GLY A 15 9.91 -2.17 -5.17
CA GLY A 15 11.02 -1.75 -6.04
C GLY A 15 10.54 -0.96 -7.26
N ILE A 16 9.60 -1.52 -8.05
CA ILE A 16 9.06 -0.90 -9.26
C ILE A 16 8.40 0.47 -8.98
N ALA A 17 7.64 0.59 -7.88
CA ALA A 17 7.01 1.84 -7.51
C ALA A 17 8.03 2.97 -7.20
N VAL A 18 9.18 2.61 -6.64
CA VAL A 18 10.26 3.55 -6.27
C VAL A 18 11.12 3.89 -7.46
N ASP A 19 11.53 2.89 -8.22
CA ASP A 19 12.43 3.06 -9.37
C ASP A 19 11.72 3.77 -10.52
N GLY A 20 10.43 3.47 -10.74
CA GLY A 20 9.58 4.18 -11.69
C GLY A 20 9.35 5.65 -11.30
N ALA A 21 9.22 5.95 -10.00
CA ALA A 21 9.15 7.32 -9.51
C ALA A 21 10.52 8.04 -9.54
N ALA A 22 11.63 7.31 -9.39
CA ALA A 22 12.99 7.85 -9.45
C ALA A 22 13.43 8.17 -10.90
N ALA A 23 13.01 7.36 -11.88
CA ALA A 23 13.39 7.50 -13.28
C ALA A 23 12.78 8.72 -14.01
N ALA A 24 11.79 9.39 -13.43
CA ALA A 24 11.27 10.63 -14.00
C ALA A 24 12.30 11.78 -13.83
N ILE A 25 12.64 12.41 -14.94
CA ILE A 25 13.69 13.43 -15.11
C ILE A 25 13.27 14.77 -14.46
N PRO A 26 14.20 15.62 -13.98
CA PRO A 26 13.85 16.95 -13.48
C PRO A 26 13.48 17.91 -14.63
N GLY A 27 12.30 18.52 -14.55
CA GLY A 27 12.06 19.91 -15.01
C GLY A 27 11.78 20.16 -16.50
N GLY A 28 10.70 19.60 -17.07
CA GLY A 28 10.12 20.07 -18.34
C GLY A 28 8.63 20.42 -18.19
N PRO A 29 8.08 21.40 -18.95
CA PRO A 29 6.72 21.88 -18.79
C PRO A 29 5.72 20.83 -19.31
N GLY A 30 5.32 19.95 -18.40
CA GLY A 30 4.36 18.88 -18.58
C GLY A 30 4.52 17.92 -17.40
N ASP A 31 3.50 17.83 -16.55
CA ASP A 31 3.48 17.01 -15.34
C ASP A 31 3.41 15.51 -15.66
N VAL A 32 4.41 14.99 -16.37
CA VAL A 32 4.51 13.57 -16.73
C VAL A 32 4.78 12.72 -15.47
N SER A 33 5.14 13.35 -14.34
CA SER A 33 5.34 12.67 -13.06
C SER A 33 4.02 12.36 -12.34
N ALA A 34 2.96 13.15 -12.51
CA ALA A 34 1.70 12.94 -11.79
C ALA A 34 1.06 11.55 -11.98
N PRO A 35 0.89 11.03 -13.21
CA PRO A 35 0.29 9.71 -13.40
C PRO A 35 1.15 8.60 -12.77
N HIS A 36 2.48 8.71 -12.90
CA HIS A 36 3.43 7.76 -12.32
C HIS A 36 3.41 7.78 -10.78
N ASN A 37 3.30 8.97 -10.18
CA ASN A 37 3.23 9.10 -8.73
C ASN A 37 1.93 8.52 -8.17
N ARG A 38 0.79 8.71 -8.85
CA ARG A 38 -0.47 8.06 -8.47
C ARG A 38 -0.40 6.54 -8.65
N ALA A 39 0.23 6.07 -9.72
CA ALA A 39 0.48 4.65 -9.93
C ALA A 39 1.34 4.05 -8.80
N ALA A 40 2.40 4.75 -8.38
CA ALA A 40 3.21 4.33 -7.24
C ALA A 40 2.38 4.24 -5.94
N ALA A 41 1.54 5.24 -5.64
CA ALA A 41 0.63 5.19 -4.50
C ALA A 41 -0.37 4.00 -4.58
N PHE A 42 -0.86 3.70 -5.78
CA PHE A 42 -1.73 2.54 -6.01
C PHE A 42 -1.00 1.21 -5.73
N LEU A 43 0.24 1.06 -6.20
CA LEU A 43 1.05 -0.13 -5.95
C LEU A 43 1.37 -0.31 -4.46
N LEU A 44 1.70 0.78 -3.75
CA LEU A 44 1.89 0.77 -2.30
C LEU A 44 0.63 0.32 -1.55
N ARG A 45 -0.55 0.85 -1.93
CA ARG A 45 -1.83 0.42 -1.35
C ARG A 45 -2.08 -1.06 -1.62
N ARG A 46 -1.77 -1.52 -2.83
CA ARG A 46 -1.98 -2.91 -3.24
C ARG A 46 -1.09 -3.86 -2.44
N ALA A 47 0.17 -3.50 -2.18
CA ALA A 47 1.07 -4.28 -1.35
C ALA A 47 0.52 -4.51 0.07
N LEU A 48 -0.04 -3.47 0.70
CA LEU A 48 -0.71 -3.60 2.00
C LEU A 48 -1.90 -4.56 1.94
N GLU A 49 -2.77 -4.37 0.94
CA GLU A 49 -3.96 -5.21 0.76
C GLU A 49 -3.61 -6.67 0.51
N ASP A 50 -2.61 -6.95 -0.32
CA ASP A 50 -2.18 -8.31 -0.65
C ASP A 50 -1.59 -9.03 0.58
N ARG A 51 -0.89 -8.31 1.48
CA ARG A 51 -0.42 -8.90 2.74
C ARG A 51 -1.59 -9.27 3.66
N LEU A 52 -2.54 -8.35 3.86
CA LEU A 52 -3.72 -8.61 4.67
C LEU A 52 -4.56 -9.76 4.08
N ASP A 53 -4.74 -9.77 2.76
CA ASP A 53 -5.47 -10.83 2.05
C ASP A 53 -4.76 -12.18 2.15
N SER A 54 -3.43 -12.20 2.20
CA SER A 54 -2.67 -13.46 2.41
C SER A 54 -2.91 -14.03 3.80
N ILE A 55 -2.86 -13.18 4.84
CA ILE A 55 -3.14 -13.59 6.24
C ILE A 55 -4.57 -14.10 6.37
N LEU A 56 -5.53 -13.34 5.83
CA LEU A 56 -6.94 -13.69 5.88
C LEU A 56 -7.26 -14.92 5.03
N GLY A 57 -6.62 -15.10 3.88
CA GLY A 57 -6.81 -16.29 3.05
C GLY A 57 -6.40 -17.59 3.76
N ALA A 58 -5.35 -17.53 4.59
CA ALA A 58 -4.88 -18.68 5.35
C ALA A 58 -5.79 -19.03 6.54
N ARG A 59 -6.40 -18.02 7.20
CA ARG A 59 -7.10 -18.20 8.48
C ARG A 59 -8.62 -18.05 8.40
N HIS A 60 -9.10 -17.12 7.59
CA HIS A 60 -10.49 -16.68 7.52
C HIS A 60 -10.89 -16.26 6.08
N PRO A 61 -10.91 -17.19 5.11
CA PRO A 61 -11.11 -16.86 3.69
C PRO A 61 -12.45 -16.17 3.39
N VAL A 62 -13.46 -16.33 4.24
CA VAL A 62 -14.74 -15.61 4.16
C VAL A 62 -14.55 -14.08 4.20
N LEU A 63 -13.56 -13.59 4.94
CA LEU A 63 -13.30 -12.16 5.11
C LEU A 63 -12.74 -11.49 3.85
N LEU A 64 -12.22 -12.27 2.90
CA LEU A 64 -11.76 -11.74 1.60
C LEU A 64 -12.90 -11.15 0.76
N ARG A 65 -14.15 -11.55 1.04
CA ARG A 65 -15.35 -11.01 0.37
C ARG A 65 -15.89 -9.75 1.06
N CYS A 66 -15.34 -9.39 2.21
CA CYS A 66 -15.80 -8.24 2.99
C CYS A 66 -15.10 -6.94 2.56
N ALA A 67 -15.75 -5.82 2.86
CA ALA A 67 -15.18 -4.50 2.65
C ALA A 67 -13.85 -4.33 3.39
N ALA A 68 -12.95 -3.49 2.86
CA ALA A 68 -11.64 -3.24 3.45
C ALA A 68 -11.72 -2.83 4.93
N ARG A 69 -12.71 -2.01 5.30
CA ARG A 69 -12.92 -1.60 6.71
C ARG A 69 -13.19 -2.79 7.63
N THR A 70 -13.94 -3.79 7.18
CA THR A 70 -14.20 -5.02 7.96
C THR A 70 -12.93 -5.83 8.16
N ARG A 71 -12.10 -5.97 7.10
CA ARG A 71 -10.79 -6.64 7.18
C ARG A 71 -9.83 -5.91 8.14
N ILE A 72 -9.84 -4.58 8.13
CA ILE A 72 -9.05 -3.75 9.07
C ILE A 72 -9.57 -3.87 10.51
N ALA A 73 -10.89 -3.94 10.72
CA ALA A 73 -11.46 -4.15 12.04
C ALA A 73 -11.10 -5.54 12.61
N TRP A 74 -11.01 -6.56 11.76
CA TRP A 74 -10.46 -7.85 12.16
C TRP A 74 -9.00 -7.73 12.61
N LEU A 75 -8.18 -6.97 11.86
CA LEU A 75 -6.77 -6.75 12.19
C LEU A 75 -6.58 -6.16 13.58
N ALA A 76 -7.40 -5.17 13.97
CA ALA A 76 -7.35 -4.55 15.30
C ALA A 76 -7.58 -5.54 16.44
N GLN A 77 -8.43 -6.55 16.23
CA GLN A 77 -8.73 -7.57 17.23
C GLN A 77 -7.64 -8.64 17.36
N HIS A 78 -6.80 -8.84 16.33
CA HIS A 78 -5.88 -9.99 16.26
C HIS A 78 -4.40 -9.60 16.29
N VAL A 79 -4.04 -8.38 15.91
CA VAL A 79 -2.64 -7.89 15.86
C VAL A 79 -2.42 -6.69 16.81
N GLY A 80 -3.49 -6.23 17.46
CA GLY A 80 -3.47 -5.09 18.37
C GLY A 80 -3.84 -3.78 17.69
N THR A 81 -4.35 -2.84 18.50
CA THR A 81 -4.92 -1.57 18.03
C THR A 81 -3.87 -0.63 17.44
N ALA A 82 -2.62 -0.66 17.93
CA ALA A 82 -1.54 0.17 17.43
C ALA A 82 -1.16 -0.17 15.97
N SER A 83 -0.84 -1.44 15.70
CA SER A 83 -0.48 -1.90 14.35
C SER A 83 -1.64 -1.78 13.37
N ALA A 84 -2.87 -2.08 13.83
CA ALA A 84 -4.06 -1.88 13.02
C ALA A 84 -4.36 -0.40 12.73
N GLY A 85 -4.10 0.49 13.69
CA GLY A 85 -4.19 1.94 13.52
C GLY A 85 -3.20 2.45 12.47
N ARG A 86 -1.94 2.01 12.53
CA ARG A 86 -0.93 2.33 11.51
C ARG A 86 -1.36 1.83 10.13
N TYR A 87 -1.78 0.57 10.02
CA TYR A 87 -2.31 0.02 8.77
C TYR A 87 -3.47 0.88 8.22
N ALA A 88 -4.45 1.21 9.06
CA ALA A 88 -5.63 1.96 8.67
C ALA A 88 -5.28 3.37 8.16
N THR A 89 -4.37 4.06 8.87
CA THR A 89 -3.90 5.40 8.50
C THR A 89 -3.15 5.36 7.17
N THR A 90 -2.14 4.48 7.03
CA THR A 90 -1.37 4.35 5.79
C THR A 90 -2.27 3.97 4.60
N TRP A 91 -3.18 3.01 4.79
CA TRP A 91 -4.15 2.63 3.77
C TRP A 91 -5.07 3.80 3.37
N HIS A 92 -5.51 4.61 4.34
CA HIS A 92 -6.37 5.77 4.08
C HIS A 92 -5.63 6.86 3.28
N CYS A 93 -4.41 7.23 3.69
CA CYS A 93 -3.59 8.21 2.98
C CYS A 93 -3.33 7.79 1.53
N LEU A 94 -2.92 6.53 1.32
CA LEU A 94 -2.69 6.00 -0.02
C LEU A 94 -3.97 5.95 -0.86
N SER A 95 -5.11 5.59 -0.24
CA SER A 95 -6.41 5.59 -0.93
C SER A 95 -6.77 6.99 -1.42
N LEU A 96 -6.59 8.03 -0.59
CA LEU A 96 -6.82 9.41 -1.00
C LEU A 96 -5.92 9.80 -2.18
N ALA A 97 -4.62 9.52 -2.09
CA ALA A 97 -3.64 9.84 -3.14
C ALA A 97 -3.93 9.17 -4.50
N CYS A 98 -4.61 8.02 -4.49
CA CYS A 98 -5.02 7.33 -5.71
C CYS A 98 -6.18 8.03 -6.45
N HIS A 99 -7.01 8.82 -5.78
CA HIS A 99 -8.23 9.37 -6.36
C HIS A 99 -8.01 10.74 -7.01
N TYR A 100 -8.09 10.79 -8.33
CA TYR A 100 -7.87 12.00 -9.14
C TYR A 100 -8.77 13.17 -8.74
N HIS A 101 -10.06 12.90 -8.46
CA HIS A 101 -11.02 13.93 -8.08
C HIS A 101 -10.94 14.37 -6.61
N ARG A 102 -10.22 13.63 -5.77
CA ARG A 102 -10.15 13.86 -4.32
C ARG A 102 -8.84 14.50 -3.87
N SER A 103 -7.78 14.31 -4.64
CA SER A 103 -6.49 14.96 -4.44
C SER A 103 -6.22 15.94 -5.57
N VAL A 104 -6.35 17.23 -5.27
CA VAL A 104 -6.11 18.34 -6.21
C VAL A 104 -4.71 18.29 -6.81
N LEU A 105 -3.73 17.79 -6.05
CA LEU A 105 -2.35 17.60 -6.49
C LEU A 105 -1.99 16.11 -6.54
N PRO A 106 -1.16 15.69 -7.52
CA PRO A 106 -0.53 14.38 -7.46
C PRO A 106 0.37 14.27 -6.22
N PRO A 107 0.57 13.08 -5.65
CA PRO A 107 1.50 12.92 -4.56
C PRO A 107 2.92 13.27 -5.02
N THR A 108 3.66 13.94 -4.14
CA THR A 108 5.07 14.28 -4.34
C THR A 108 5.96 13.05 -4.14
N ARG A 109 7.20 13.11 -4.63
CA ARG A 109 8.19 12.05 -4.39
C ARG A 109 8.53 11.87 -2.92
N ALA A 110 8.53 12.96 -2.15
CA ALA A 110 8.81 12.91 -0.71
C ALA A 110 7.69 12.16 0.03
N GLU A 111 6.43 12.46 -0.29
CA GLU A 111 5.27 11.74 0.25
C GLU A 111 5.31 10.25 -0.14
N LEU A 112 5.64 9.92 -1.39
CA LEU A 112 5.78 8.52 -1.82
C LEU A 112 6.87 7.76 -1.06
N ARG A 113 8.02 8.41 -0.79
CA ARG A 113 9.09 7.81 0.02
C ARG A 113 8.62 7.59 1.45
N GLY A 114 7.97 8.58 2.06
CA GLY A 114 7.40 8.44 3.40
C GLY A 114 6.39 7.30 3.48
N TRP A 115 5.42 7.25 2.57
CA TRP A 115 4.43 6.17 2.55
C TRP A 115 5.03 4.80 2.26
N ARG A 116 6.08 4.72 1.43
CA ARG A 116 6.79 3.46 1.25
C ARG A 116 7.41 2.98 2.57
N ASP A 117 8.05 3.87 3.29
CA ASP A 117 8.70 3.53 4.56
C ASP A 117 7.64 3.14 5.61
N ASP A 118 6.49 3.82 5.63
CA ASP A 118 5.32 3.44 6.43
C ASP A 118 4.78 2.05 6.05
N VAL A 119 4.63 1.76 4.75
CA VAL A 119 4.21 0.45 4.26
C VAL A 119 5.20 -0.62 4.69
N ALA A 120 6.50 -0.41 4.52
CA ALA A 120 7.54 -1.34 4.94
C ALA A 120 7.55 -1.56 6.47
N ALA A 121 7.27 -0.53 7.26
CA ALA A 121 7.10 -0.65 8.71
C ALA A 121 5.87 -1.51 9.06
N VAL A 122 4.70 -1.18 8.49
CA VAL A 122 3.47 -1.93 8.71
C VAL A 122 3.62 -3.40 8.32
N LEU A 123 4.21 -3.70 7.16
CA LEU A 123 4.39 -5.08 6.69
C LEU A 123 5.25 -5.94 7.64
N ARG A 124 6.23 -5.33 8.32
CA ARG A 124 7.08 -6.01 9.32
C ARG A 124 6.34 -6.29 10.63
N GLU A 125 5.33 -5.49 10.95
CA GLU A 125 4.51 -5.67 12.16
C GLU A 125 3.39 -6.70 11.97
N LEU A 126 2.99 -6.95 10.72
CA LEU A 126 1.94 -7.91 10.41
C LEU A 126 2.45 -9.35 10.48
N PRO A 127 1.67 -10.28 11.08
CA PRO A 127 2.01 -11.70 11.09
C PRO A 127 2.28 -12.23 9.69
N THR A 128 3.20 -13.19 9.57
CA THR A 128 3.31 -13.98 8.35
C THR A 128 2.04 -14.80 8.14
N PRO A 129 1.60 -14.96 6.87
CA PRO A 129 0.40 -15.73 6.53
C PRO A 129 0.47 -17.16 7.07
#